data_AF-L1ITC0-F1
#
_entry.id   AF-L1ITC0-F1
#
_cell.length_a   1.000
_cell.length_b   1.000
_cell.length_c   1.000
_cell.angle_alpha   90.00
_cell.angle_beta   90.00
_cell.angle_gamma   90.00
#
_symmetry.space_group_name_H-M   'P 1'
#
loop_
_entity.id
_entity.type
_entity.pdbx_description
1 polymer ?
#
loop_
_entity_poly.entity_id
_entity_poly.type
_entity_poly.pdbx_seq_one_letter_code
_entity_poly.pdbx_strand_id
1 'polypeptide(L)'
;MRDLKQIPLRSQDRQTLRRFTSEGLSETSSRKVHGDVLRVRGGGSLDFSRPETVFNTYLAGLAAFCALLRVVGLSGSNKVVSVANEKYQKLKTNYLAVFWAFKLADWLHGPYFYSVYASKKHNGKPLGEDLIGKLFLCGFGASMIFGTVAGSLVDTIGRKAGTATSLLFSAPEAWLVGEHGKQGGKGSWLSGPSGPFELSVLFLSLGTALVGLSWGENYGGNQKVSASKKNIFTSLRDAMRIILDDRKILLTGLIQSLFEGAMYIFVLQWPPGDKTMARVMSSSPPYGTIFACLMTACMIGSSLFGILMKTSMMIETIMIGMLGCSSIALALAGHIMHHLPDASFAMHVLAGCFLLFEV
;
A
#
# COMPACT_ATOMS: atom_id res chain seq x y z
N MET A 1 15.48 -5.64 46.85
CA MET A 1 14.47 -4.55 47.02
C MET A 1 13.21 -5.19 47.55
N ARG A 2 12.61 -4.56 48.57
CA ARG A 2 11.66 -5.12 49.54
C ARG A 2 10.32 -5.56 48.92
N ASP A 3 9.75 -6.59 49.53
CA ASP A 3 8.40 -7.12 49.34
C ASP A 3 7.30 -6.04 49.38
N LEU A 4 6.54 -5.90 48.30
CA LEU A 4 5.23 -5.22 48.31
C LEU A 4 4.14 -6.27 48.52
N LYS A 5 3.76 -6.45 49.80
CA LYS A 5 2.56 -7.17 50.22
C LYS A 5 1.33 -6.59 49.51
N GLN A 6 0.55 -7.47 48.88
CA GLN A 6 -0.81 -7.17 48.42
C GLN A 6 -1.66 -6.68 49.60
N ILE A 7 -2.15 -5.44 49.51
CA ILE A 7 -3.11 -4.89 50.46
C ILE A 7 -4.48 -5.51 50.14
N PRO A 8 -5.12 -6.26 51.07
CA PRO A 8 -6.44 -6.82 50.81
C PRO A 8 -7.50 -5.71 50.88
N LEU A 9 -8.08 -5.36 49.72
CA LEU A 9 -9.21 -4.43 49.61
C LEU A 9 -10.42 -4.96 50.40
N ARG A 10 -11.00 -4.08 51.22
CA ARG A 10 -12.18 -4.33 52.08
C ARG A 10 -13.37 -4.74 51.18
N SER A 11 -14.23 -5.62 51.67
CA SER A 11 -15.39 -6.15 50.91
C SER A 11 -16.33 -5.05 50.38
N GLN A 12 -16.40 -3.93 51.09
CA GLN A 12 -17.18 -2.74 50.74
C GLN A 12 -16.59 -2.04 49.49
N ASP A 13 -15.26 -1.95 49.37
CA ASP A 13 -14.60 -1.34 48.20
C ASP A 13 -14.76 -2.20 46.95
N ARG A 14 -14.84 -3.53 47.08
CA ARG A 14 -15.14 -4.43 45.95
C ARG A 14 -16.57 -4.26 45.44
N GLN A 15 -17.54 -3.97 46.31
CA GLN A 15 -18.92 -3.69 45.88
C GLN A 15 -19.03 -2.32 45.21
N THR A 16 -18.30 -1.31 45.71
CA THR A 16 -18.24 0.02 45.08
C THR A 16 -17.54 -0.04 43.72
N LEU A 17 -16.42 -0.75 43.59
CA LEU A 17 -15.74 -0.98 42.30
C LEU A 17 -16.61 -1.78 41.32
N ARG A 18 -17.37 -2.77 41.79
CA ARG A 18 -18.34 -3.52 40.97
C ARG A 18 -19.51 -2.66 40.52
N ARG A 19 -19.98 -1.72 41.35
CA ARG A 19 -20.99 -0.73 40.97
C ARG A 19 -20.45 0.26 39.94
N PHE A 20 -19.24 0.78 40.11
CA PHE A 20 -18.59 1.64 39.11
C PHE A 20 -18.33 0.92 37.79
N THR A 21 -17.96 -0.37 37.80
CA THR A 21 -17.82 -1.15 36.55
C THR A 21 -19.17 -1.51 35.94
N SER A 22 -20.21 -1.80 36.72
CA SER A 22 -21.55 -2.07 36.16
C SER A 22 -22.23 -0.81 35.63
N GLU A 23 -22.05 0.34 36.27
CA GLU A 23 -22.56 1.63 35.79
C GLU A 23 -21.76 2.12 34.57
N GLY A 24 -20.43 1.96 34.56
CA GLY A 24 -19.60 2.26 33.39
C GLY A 24 -19.87 1.35 32.18
N LEU A 25 -20.23 0.08 32.39
CA LEU A 25 -20.64 -0.86 31.33
C LEU A 25 -22.10 -0.63 30.88
N SER A 26 -22.98 -0.16 31.77
CA SER A 26 -24.37 0.18 31.45
C SER A 26 -24.48 1.50 30.68
N GLU A 27 -23.67 2.51 31.03
CA GLU A 27 -23.63 3.79 30.31
C GLU A 27 -22.97 3.68 28.93
N THR A 28 -21.99 2.78 28.76
CA THR A 28 -21.42 2.49 27.43
C THR A 28 -22.35 1.64 26.56
N SER A 29 -23.27 0.86 27.14
CA SER A 29 -24.28 0.11 26.39
C SER A 29 -25.55 0.91 26.04
N SER A 30 -25.83 2.03 26.72
CA SER A 30 -27.06 2.83 26.51
C SER A 30 -26.86 4.12 25.71
N ARG A 31 -25.62 4.52 25.37
CA ARG A 31 -25.42 5.47 24.26
C ARG A 31 -25.68 4.75 22.94
N LYS A 32 -26.97 4.66 22.59
CA LYS A 32 -27.42 4.53 21.21
C LYS A 32 -26.86 5.75 20.47
N VAL A 33 -25.66 5.59 19.91
CA VAL A 33 -25.06 6.55 18.98
C VAL A 33 -26.12 6.77 17.91
N HIS A 34 -26.71 7.96 17.88
CA HIS A 34 -27.54 8.41 16.78
C HIS A 34 -26.58 8.50 15.59
N GLY A 35 -26.38 7.39 14.89
CA GLY A 35 -25.65 7.38 13.63
C GLY A 35 -26.43 8.24 12.65
N ASP A 36 -25.74 9.15 11.97
CA ASP A 36 -26.33 9.97 10.92
C ASP A 36 -26.68 9.06 9.74
N VAL A 37 -27.86 8.46 9.77
CA VAL A 37 -28.34 7.59 8.70
C VAL A 37 -28.94 8.46 7.61
N LEU A 38 -28.14 8.74 6.57
CA LEU A 38 -28.66 9.35 5.35
C LEU A 38 -29.42 8.31 4.54
N ARG A 39 -30.73 8.53 4.42
CA ARG A 39 -31.61 7.71 3.58
C ARG A 39 -31.45 8.13 2.12
N VAL A 40 -30.74 7.32 1.35
CA VAL A 40 -30.62 7.52 -0.11
C VAL A 40 -31.93 7.10 -0.77
N ARG A 41 -32.41 7.92 -1.71
CA ARG A 41 -33.66 7.69 -2.47
C ARG A 41 -33.49 6.50 -3.41
N GLY A 42 -33.53 5.29 -2.86
CA GLY A 42 -33.27 4.02 -3.54
C GLY A 42 -33.12 2.80 -2.63
N GLY A 43 -33.58 2.86 -1.37
CA GLY A 43 -33.68 1.68 -0.49
C GLY A 43 -32.42 1.31 0.32
N GLY A 44 -31.33 2.07 0.21
CA GLY A 44 -30.13 1.89 1.04
C GLY A 44 -30.01 2.97 2.13
N SER A 45 -29.85 2.56 3.38
CA SER A 45 -29.42 3.44 4.47
C SER A 45 -27.89 3.43 4.55
N LEU A 46 -27.23 4.57 4.31
CA LEU A 46 -25.79 4.71 4.53
C LEU A 46 -25.57 4.94 6.03
N ASP A 47 -24.95 3.97 6.69
CA ASP A 47 -24.57 4.04 8.09
C ASP A 47 -23.11 4.48 8.19
N PHE A 48 -22.89 5.76 8.49
CA PHE A 48 -21.56 6.37 8.68
C PHE A 48 -20.90 5.99 10.01
N SER A 49 -21.59 5.22 10.85
CA SER A 49 -20.98 4.59 12.03
C SER A 49 -20.07 3.42 11.64
N ARG A 50 -20.23 2.88 10.41
CA ARG A 50 -19.41 1.78 9.89
C ARG A 50 -18.20 2.33 9.13
N PRO A 51 -16.98 1.92 9.49
CA PRO A 51 -15.78 2.36 8.80
C PRO A 51 -15.76 2.08 7.30
N GLU A 52 -16.33 0.96 6.87
CA GLU A 52 -16.42 0.60 5.45
C GLU A 52 -17.19 1.64 4.64
N THR A 53 -18.34 2.10 5.15
CA THR A 53 -19.16 3.13 4.50
C THR A 53 -18.38 4.44 4.39
N VAL A 54 -17.66 4.83 5.45
CA VAL A 54 -16.86 6.05 5.50
C VAL A 54 -15.75 6.01 4.45
N PHE A 55 -14.92 4.96 4.45
CA PHE A 55 -13.82 4.84 3.50
C PHE A 55 -14.28 4.65 2.06
N ASN A 56 -15.39 3.93 1.81
CA ASN A 56 -15.96 3.82 0.47
C ASN A 56 -16.48 5.18 -0.04
N THR A 57 -17.04 6.01 0.84
CA THR A 57 -17.48 7.37 0.51
C THR A 57 -16.28 8.27 0.19
N TYR A 58 -15.21 8.18 0.98
CA TYR A 58 -13.96 8.87 0.68
C TYR A 58 -13.36 8.44 -0.65
N LEU A 59 -13.30 7.14 -0.92
CA LEU A 59 -12.79 6.61 -2.18
C LEU A 59 -13.59 7.16 -3.37
N ALA A 60 -14.92 7.14 -3.30
CA ALA A 60 -15.77 7.68 -4.35
C ALA A 60 -15.53 9.19 -4.57
N GLY A 61 -15.43 9.97 -3.48
CA GLY A 61 -15.13 11.40 -3.53
C GLY A 61 -13.77 11.70 -4.14
N LEU A 62 -12.72 11.00 -3.71
CA LEU A 62 -11.36 11.13 -4.23
C LEU A 62 -11.28 10.72 -5.70
N ALA A 63 -11.94 9.63 -6.10
CA ALA A 63 -11.96 9.17 -7.48
C ALA A 63 -12.67 10.19 -8.40
N ALA A 64 -13.80 10.75 -7.95
CA ALA A 64 -14.51 11.81 -8.68
C ALA A 64 -13.64 13.07 -8.81
N PHE A 65 -12.96 13.47 -7.73
CA PHE A 65 -12.04 14.60 -7.76
C PHE A 65 -10.84 14.37 -8.67
N CYS A 66 -10.23 13.19 -8.63
CA CYS A 66 -9.14 12.80 -9.52
C CYS A 66 -9.58 12.83 -10.99
N ALA A 67 -10.77 12.32 -11.30
CA ALA A 67 -11.35 12.37 -12.63
C ALA A 67 -11.57 13.82 -13.09
N LEU A 68 -12.12 14.68 -12.22
CA LEU A 68 -12.30 16.09 -12.48
C LEU A 68 -10.97 16.80 -12.77
N LEU A 69 -9.95 16.61 -11.93
CA LEU A 69 -8.61 17.17 -12.12
C LEU A 69 -8.00 16.72 -13.45
N ARG A 70 -8.20 15.45 -13.85
CA ARG A 70 -7.71 14.95 -15.13
C ARG A 70 -8.45 15.59 -16.31
N VAL A 71 -9.76 15.73 -16.26
CA VAL A 71 -10.54 16.43 -17.30
C VAL A 71 -10.08 17.88 -17.44
N VAL A 72 -9.94 18.60 -16.33
CA VAL A 72 -9.47 19.99 -16.31
C VAL A 72 -8.01 20.10 -16.79
N GLY A 73 -7.12 19.22 -16.33
CA GLY A 73 -5.70 19.21 -16.68
C GLY A 73 -5.42 18.86 -18.15
N LEU A 74 -6.24 17.98 -18.73
CA LEU A 74 -6.22 17.62 -20.15
C LEU A 74 -6.70 18.76 -21.04
N SER A 75 -7.62 19.61 -20.56
CA SER A 75 -8.15 20.76 -21.32
C SER A 75 -7.10 21.83 -21.65
N GLY A 76 -5.95 21.82 -20.98
CA GLY A 76 -4.84 22.76 -21.21
C GLY A 76 -3.55 22.10 -21.71
N SER A 77 -3.61 20.86 -22.22
CA SER A 77 -2.48 20.26 -22.93
C SER A 77 -2.74 20.42 -24.42
N ASN A 78 -2.04 21.37 -25.05
CA ASN A 78 -1.93 21.35 -26.51
C ASN A 78 -1.54 19.93 -26.88
N LYS A 79 -2.39 19.26 -27.66
CA LYS A 79 -2.05 18.02 -28.34
C LYS A 79 -0.81 18.32 -29.20
N VAL A 80 0.37 18.17 -28.60
CA VAL A 80 1.51 17.67 -29.35
C VAL A 80 1.07 16.26 -29.70
N VAL A 81 0.33 16.15 -30.80
CA VAL A 81 0.15 14.90 -31.52
C VAL A 81 1.57 14.55 -31.92
N SER A 82 2.27 13.87 -31.01
CA SER A 82 3.40 13.04 -31.38
C SER A 82 2.86 12.18 -32.51
N VAL A 83 3.37 12.43 -33.71
CA VAL A 83 3.26 11.53 -34.85
C VAL A 83 3.97 10.26 -34.42
N ALA A 84 3.30 9.53 -33.55
CA ALA A 84 3.82 8.35 -32.93
C ALA A 84 3.71 7.29 -34.01
N ASN A 85 4.88 6.84 -34.47
CA ASN A 85 5.01 5.68 -35.34
C ASN A 85 4.00 4.61 -34.87
N GLU A 86 3.14 4.12 -35.76
CA GLU A 86 2.09 3.15 -35.43
C GLU A 86 2.69 1.93 -34.70
N LYS A 87 3.93 1.57 -35.04
CA LYS A 87 4.74 0.55 -34.35
C LYS A 87 5.01 0.87 -32.88
N TYR A 88 5.31 2.13 -32.54
CA TYR A 88 5.51 2.58 -31.17
C TYR A 88 4.21 2.53 -30.36
N GLN A 89 3.08 2.95 -30.94
CA GLN A 89 1.79 2.87 -30.24
C GLN A 89 1.34 1.42 -30.01
N LYS A 90 1.52 0.54 -31.00
CA LYS A 90 1.29 -0.90 -30.83
C LYS A 90 2.19 -1.50 -29.75
N LEU A 91 3.49 -1.18 -29.75
CA LEU A 91 4.41 -1.61 -28.70
C LEU A 91 3.99 -1.11 -27.31
N LYS A 92 3.64 0.17 -27.21
CA LYS A 92 3.19 0.80 -25.97
C LYS A 92 1.93 0.12 -25.42
N THR A 93 0.91 -0.09 -26.24
CA THR A 93 -0.34 -0.72 -25.81
C THR A 93 -0.10 -2.17 -25.37
N ASN A 94 0.69 -2.93 -26.13
CA ASN A 94 1.02 -4.33 -25.78
C ASN A 94 1.85 -4.42 -24.50
N TYR A 95 2.81 -3.51 -24.31
CA TYR A 95 3.62 -3.45 -23.10
C TYR A 95 2.78 -3.04 -21.89
N LEU A 96 1.94 -2.00 -22.03
CA LEU A 96 1.10 -1.52 -20.94
C LEU A 96 0.06 -2.54 -20.50
N ALA A 97 -0.55 -3.28 -21.43
CA ALA A 97 -1.51 -4.34 -21.09
C ALA A 97 -0.88 -5.41 -20.18
N VAL A 98 0.32 -5.87 -20.53
CA VAL A 98 1.10 -6.80 -19.70
C VAL A 98 1.50 -6.16 -18.37
N PHE A 99 2.06 -4.96 -18.41
CA PHE A 99 2.50 -4.23 -17.23
C PHE A 99 1.38 -4.07 -16.20
N TRP A 100 0.18 -3.70 -16.65
CA TRP A 100 -0.98 -3.55 -15.76
C TRP A 100 -1.45 -4.88 -15.19
N ALA A 101 -1.42 -5.98 -15.94
CA ALA A 101 -1.77 -7.29 -15.40
C ALA A 101 -0.85 -7.69 -14.24
N PHE A 102 0.46 -7.53 -14.40
CA PHE A 102 1.43 -7.80 -13.33
C PHE A 102 1.28 -6.83 -12.15
N LYS A 103 1.12 -5.53 -12.41
CA LYS A 103 0.94 -4.55 -11.34
C LYS A 103 -0.36 -4.74 -10.55
N LEU A 104 -1.44 -5.15 -11.21
CA LEU A 104 -2.69 -5.48 -10.54
C LEU A 104 -2.51 -6.66 -9.58
N ALA A 105 -1.74 -7.68 -9.96
CA ALA A 105 -1.44 -8.80 -9.07
C ALA A 105 -0.69 -8.34 -7.81
N ASP A 106 0.41 -7.58 -7.98
CA ASP A 106 1.22 -7.06 -6.87
C ASP A 106 0.38 -6.18 -5.91
N TRP A 107 -0.43 -5.29 -6.48
CA TRP A 107 -1.20 -4.31 -5.71
C TRP A 107 -2.42 -4.92 -5.02
N LEU A 108 -2.92 -6.04 -5.54
CA LEU A 108 -4.07 -6.71 -4.96
C LEU A 108 -3.71 -7.41 -3.65
N HIS A 109 -2.57 -8.10 -3.59
CA HIS A 109 -2.15 -8.80 -2.38
C HIS A 109 -1.37 -7.91 -1.38
N GLY A 110 -0.78 -6.81 -1.84
CA GLY A 110 0.13 -5.98 -1.04
C GLY A 110 -0.46 -5.51 0.31
N PRO A 111 -1.69 -4.96 0.33
CA PRO A 111 -2.33 -4.48 1.57
C PRO A 111 -2.71 -5.60 2.55
N TYR A 112 -2.82 -6.84 2.06
CA TYR A 112 -3.29 -7.99 2.83
C TYR A 112 -2.13 -8.86 3.35
N PHE A 113 -0.88 -8.49 3.07
CA PHE A 113 0.29 -9.22 3.55
C PHE A 113 0.27 -9.38 5.07
N TYR A 114 0.16 -8.27 5.82
CA TYR A 114 0.13 -8.33 7.28
C TYR A 114 -1.04 -9.18 7.82
N SER A 115 -2.25 -9.00 7.29
CA SER A 115 -3.44 -9.71 7.79
C SER A 115 -3.35 -11.22 7.55
N VAL A 116 -2.74 -11.66 6.44
CA VAL A 116 -2.47 -13.07 6.19
C VAL A 116 -1.43 -13.61 7.18
N TYR A 117 -0.30 -12.96 7.38
CA TYR A 117 0.71 -13.45 8.35
C TYR A 117 0.21 -13.42 9.79
N ALA A 118 -0.57 -12.40 10.18
CA ALA A 118 -1.19 -12.31 11.49
C ALA A 118 -2.26 -13.38 11.72
N SER A 119 -2.94 -13.84 10.66
CA SER A 119 -3.91 -14.95 10.75
C SER A 119 -3.26 -16.31 11.01
N LYS A 120 -1.98 -16.48 10.68
CA LYS A 120 -1.27 -17.76 10.82
C LYS A 120 -0.84 -17.98 12.29
N LYS A 121 -1.13 -19.17 12.80
CA LYS A 121 -0.69 -19.61 14.14
C LYS A 121 0.51 -20.54 13.98
N HIS A 122 1.63 -20.21 14.62
CA HIS A 122 2.79 -21.10 14.71
C HIS A 122 2.85 -21.68 16.12
N ASN A 123 2.82 -23.01 16.25
CA ASN A 123 2.77 -23.72 17.54
C ASN A 123 1.65 -23.24 18.48
N GLY A 124 0.47 -22.94 17.93
CA GLY A 124 -0.70 -22.49 18.69
C GLY A 124 -0.66 -21.03 19.17
N LYS A 125 0.44 -20.30 18.94
CA LYS A 125 0.57 -18.87 19.25
C LYS A 125 0.43 -18.03 17.97
N PRO A 126 -0.22 -16.85 18.03
CA PRO A 126 -0.19 -15.91 16.92
C PRO A 126 1.24 -15.48 16.65
N LEU A 127 1.59 -15.27 15.37
CA LEU A 127 2.89 -14.73 14.99
C LEU A 127 3.10 -13.36 15.64
N GLY A 128 4.27 -13.13 16.25
CA GLY A 128 4.60 -11.83 16.83
C GLY A 128 4.76 -10.76 15.75
N GLU A 129 4.27 -9.55 16.01
CA GLU A 129 4.36 -8.40 15.08
C GLU A 129 5.81 -8.09 14.66
N ASP A 130 6.77 -8.25 15.60
CA ASP A 130 8.20 -8.13 15.35
C ASP A 130 8.71 -9.13 14.30
N LEU A 131 8.20 -10.36 14.29
CA LEU A 131 8.60 -11.37 13.31
C LEU A 131 8.05 -11.04 11.91
N ILE A 132 6.83 -10.51 11.84
CA ILE A 132 6.23 -10.07 10.57
C ILE A 132 7.04 -8.90 9.99
N GLY A 133 7.42 -7.92 10.82
CA GLY A 133 8.28 -6.82 10.40
C GLY A 133 9.66 -7.29 9.90
N LYS A 134 10.28 -8.25 10.60
CA LYS A 134 11.55 -8.86 10.17
C LYS A 134 11.45 -9.63 8.86
N LEU A 135 10.35 -10.36 8.64
CA LEU A 135 10.09 -11.06 7.38
C LEU A 135 10.01 -10.09 6.21
N PHE A 136 9.32 -8.97 6.41
CA PHE A 136 9.17 -7.94 5.39
C PHE A 136 10.50 -7.24 5.08
N LEU A 137 11.28 -6.88 6.10
CA LEU A 137 12.63 -6.32 5.92
C LEU A 137 13.56 -7.29 5.19
N CYS A 138 13.49 -8.59 5.53
CA CYS A 138 14.26 -9.62 4.84
C CYS A 138 13.83 -9.75 3.37
N GLY A 139 12.53 -9.68 3.09
CA GLY A 139 11.99 -9.68 1.73
C GLY A 139 12.52 -8.51 0.89
N PHE A 140 12.48 -7.28 1.41
CA PHE A 140 13.05 -6.14 0.70
C PHE A 140 14.57 -6.20 0.57
N GLY A 141 15.27 -6.65 1.60
CA GLY A 141 16.72 -6.85 1.54
C GLY A 141 17.11 -7.87 0.47
N ALA A 142 16.36 -8.98 0.36
CA ALA A 142 16.54 -9.95 -0.70
C ALA A 142 16.24 -9.34 -2.09
N SER A 143 15.14 -8.62 -2.24
CA SER A 143 14.79 -7.93 -3.51
C SER A 143 15.83 -6.90 -3.95
N MET A 144 16.47 -6.20 -3.01
CA MET A 144 17.57 -5.28 -3.31
C MET A 144 18.76 -6.04 -3.92
N ILE A 145 19.15 -7.17 -3.35
CA ILE A 145 20.28 -7.97 -3.83
C ILE A 145 19.92 -8.66 -5.16
N PHE A 146 18.82 -9.42 -5.19
CA PHE A 146 18.45 -10.21 -6.36
C PHE A 146 17.87 -9.38 -7.50
N GLY A 147 17.21 -8.25 -7.22
CA GLY A 147 16.65 -7.36 -8.25
C GLY A 147 17.72 -6.75 -9.16
N THR A 148 18.88 -6.38 -8.59
CA THR A 148 20.02 -5.87 -9.38
C THR A 148 20.59 -6.92 -10.34
N VAL A 149 20.60 -8.18 -9.92
CA VAL A 149 21.07 -9.31 -10.74
C VAL A 149 20.01 -9.74 -11.76
N ALA A 150 18.73 -9.71 -11.37
CA ALA A 150 17.61 -10.16 -12.19
C ALA A 150 17.50 -9.37 -13.50
N GLY A 151 17.68 -8.04 -13.48
CA GLY A 151 17.64 -7.22 -14.70
C GLY A 151 18.70 -7.65 -15.73
N SER A 152 19.94 -7.83 -15.28
CA SER A 152 21.03 -8.31 -16.14
C SER A 152 20.80 -9.73 -16.64
N LEU A 153 20.19 -10.60 -15.82
CA LEU A 153 19.89 -11.97 -16.20
C LEU A 153 18.78 -12.02 -17.27
N VAL A 154 17.73 -11.22 -17.11
CA VAL A 154 16.63 -11.09 -18.08
C VAL A 154 17.15 -10.61 -19.44
N ASP A 155 18.10 -9.69 -19.47
CA ASP A 155 18.71 -9.23 -20.72
C ASP A 155 19.52 -10.34 -21.43
N THR A 156 20.05 -11.33 -20.71
CA THR A 156 20.80 -12.48 -21.29
C THR A 156 19.92 -13.67 -21.68
N ILE A 157 18.94 -14.04 -20.85
CA ILE A 157 18.01 -15.15 -21.10
C ILE A 157 16.99 -14.76 -22.19
N GLY A 158 16.77 -13.46 -22.37
CA GLY A 158 15.75 -12.91 -23.25
C GLY A 158 14.62 -12.31 -22.43
N ARG A 159 14.11 -11.15 -22.85
CA ARG A 159 13.10 -10.39 -22.10
C ARG A 159 11.77 -11.13 -22.01
N LYS A 160 11.37 -11.89 -23.03
CA LYS A 160 10.12 -12.67 -22.99
C LYS A 160 10.27 -13.85 -22.05
N ALA A 161 11.31 -14.68 -22.24
CA ALA A 161 11.61 -15.80 -21.37
C ALA A 161 11.83 -15.36 -19.90
N GLY A 162 12.60 -14.29 -19.69
CA GLY A 162 12.86 -13.70 -18.38
C GLY A 162 11.59 -13.21 -17.69
N THR A 163 10.72 -12.47 -18.38
CA THR A 163 9.42 -12.09 -17.82
C THR A 163 8.52 -13.31 -17.58
N ALA A 164 8.57 -14.35 -18.42
CA ALA A 164 7.79 -15.57 -18.19
C ALA A 164 8.21 -16.34 -16.91
N THR A 165 9.48 -16.23 -16.47
CA THR A 165 9.93 -16.80 -15.18
C THR A 165 9.25 -16.16 -13.97
N SER A 166 8.61 -15.00 -14.11
CA SER A 166 7.80 -14.39 -13.04
C SER A 166 6.71 -15.34 -12.52
N LEU A 167 6.20 -16.25 -13.34
CA LEU A 167 5.21 -17.24 -12.91
C LEU A 167 5.77 -18.17 -11.81
N LEU A 168 7.08 -18.45 -11.81
CA LEU A 168 7.72 -19.23 -10.74
C LEU A 168 7.65 -18.52 -9.38
N PHE A 169 7.65 -17.19 -9.37
CA PHE A 169 7.50 -16.41 -8.14
C PHE A 169 6.08 -16.49 -7.54
N SER A 170 5.09 -16.99 -8.30
CA SER A 170 3.75 -17.27 -7.76
C SER A 170 3.66 -18.59 -6.98
N ALA A 171 4.67 -19.48 -7.09
CA ALA A 171 4.64 -20.78 -6.41
C ALA A 171 4.61 -20.67 -4.87
N PRO A 172 5.39 -19.79 -4.22
CA PRO A 172 5.25 -19.52 -2.79
C PRO A 172 3.87 -18.97 -2.41
N GLU A 173 3.26 -18.13 -3.24
CA GLU A 173 1.91 -17.59 -3.01
C GLU A 173 0.85 -18.69 -3.07
N ALA A 174 0.89 -19.52 -4.11
CA ALA A 174 0.01 -20.67 -4.26
C ALA A 174 0.16 -21.66 -3.09
N TRP A 175 1.38 -21.86 -2.59
CA TRP A 175 1.62 -22.67 -1.39
C TRP A 175 1.01 -22.01 -0.13
N LEU A 176 1.20 -20.71 0.07
CA LEU A 176 0.67 -19.97 1.22
C LEU A 176 -0.86 -20.03 1.30
N VAL A 177 -1.51 -19.91 0.14
CA VAL A 177 -2.96 -20.08 -0.06
C VAL A 177 -3.38 -21.51 0.25
N GLY A 178 -2.71 -22.50 -0.34
CA GLY A 178 -3.03 -23.92 -0.11
C GLY A 178 -2.93 -24.32 1.37
N GLU A 179 -1.96 -23.76 2.08
CA GLU A 179 -1.80 -23.96 3.53
C GLU A 179 -2.91 -23.28 4.35
N HIS A 180 -3.46 -22.16 3.88
CA HIS A 180 -4.64 -21.54 4.51
C HIS A 180 -5.89 -22.43 4.38
N GLY A 181 -6.09 -23.03 3.20
CA GLY A 181 -7.19 -23.97 2.98
C GLY A 181 -7.13 -25.21 3.90
N LYS A 182 -5.94 -25.75 4.16
CA LYS A 182 -5.74 -26.90 5.07
C LYS A 182 -6.07 -26.60 6.53
N GLN A 183 -5.93 -25.35 6.97
CA GLN A 183 -6.17 -24.94 8.36
C GLN A 183 -7.67 -24.69 8.68
N GLY A 184 -8.59 -25.15 7.83
CA GLY A 184 -10.04 -25.08 8.07
C GLY A 184 -10.72 -23.87 7.42
N GLY A 185 -10.05 -23.15 6.52
CA GLY A 185 -10.63 -22.10 5.69
C GLY A 185 -11.59 -22.67 4.63
N LYS A 186 -12.75 -23.19 5.05
CA LYS A 186 -13.87 -23.53 4.16
C LYS A 186 -14.69 -22.25 3.87
N GLY A 187 -14.04 -21.25 3.30
CA GLY A 187 -14.69 -20.06 2.73
C GLY A 187 -14.65 -20.16 1.21
N SER A 188 -15.69 -19.64 0.53
CA SER A 188 -15.73 -19.51 -0.93
C SER A 188 -14.40 -18.95 -1.46
N TRP A 189 -13.96 -19.34 -2.66
CA TRP A 189 -12.69 -19.03 -3.36
C TRP A 189 -12.34 -17.53 -3.50
N LEU A 190 -13.12 -16.64 -2.88
CA LEU A 190 -13.02 -15.17 -2.87
C LEU A 190 -13.35 -14.55 -1.50
N SER A 191 -13.70 -15.35 -0.49
CA SER A 191 -14.17 -14.88 0.82
C SER A 191 -13.18 -15.26 1.91
N GLY A 192 -12.33 -14.31 2.27
CA GLY A 192 -11.35 -14.44 3.34
C GLY A 192 -10.09 -13.59 3.10
N PRO A 193 -9.18 -13.51 4.09
CA PRO A 193 -7.93 -12.76 3.98
C PRO A 193 -7.00 -13.26 2.86
N SER A 194 -7.15 -14.52 2.42
CA SER A 194 -6.37 -15.12 1.33
C SER A 194 -6.93 -14.83 -0.07
N GLY A 195 -8.19 -14.39 -0.19
CA GLY A 195 -8.84 -14.16 -1.49
C GLY A 195 -8.05 -13.24 -2.44
N PRO A 196 -7.48 -12.11 -1.97
CA PRO A 196 -6.65 -11.24 -2.80
C PRO A 196 -5.38 -11.92 -3.35
N PHE A 197 -4.80 -12.87 -2.61
CA PHE A 197 -3.63 -13.66 -3.06
C PHE A 197 -4.03 -14.72 -4.10
N GLU A 198 -5.22 -15.28 -4.00
CA GLU A 198 -5.74 -16.21 -5.01
C GLU A 198 -6.01 -15.49 -6.33
N LEU A 199 -6.63 -14.31 -6.24
CA LEU A 199 -6.94 -13.49 -7.40
C LEU A 199 -5.67 -12.88 -8.03
N SER A 200 -4.60 -12.61 -7.25
CA SER A 200 -3.32 -12.14 -7.81
C SER A 200 -2.68 -13.19 -8.73
N VAL A 201 -2.74 -14.47 -8.36
CA VAL A 201 -2.22 -15.59 -9.20
C VAL A 201 -2.95 -15.65 -10.54
N LEU A 202 -4.26 -15.37 -10.58
CA LEU A 202 -5.01 -15.29 -11.84
C LEU A 202 -4.48 -14.16 -12.73
N PHE A 203 -4.26 -12.97 -12.18
CA PHE A 203 -3.71 -11.83 -12.93
C PHE A 203 -2.27 -12.06 -13.40
N LEU A 204 -1.43 -12.73 -12.59
CA LEU A 204 -0.08 -13.15 -12.99
C LEU A 204 -0.14 -14.14 -14.16
N SER A 205 -0.99 -15.16 -14.07
CA SER A 205 -1.15 -16.16 -15.14
C SER A 205 -1.61 -15.53 -16.45
N LEU A 206 -2.54 -14.57 -16.37
CA LEU A 206 -2.99 -13.78 -17.51
C LEU A 206 -1.86 -12.92 -18.08
N GLY A 207 -1.09 -12.23 -17.22
CA GLY A 207 0.08 -11.45 -17.62
C GLY A 207 1.13 -12.30 -18.36
N THR A 208 1.45 -13.48 -17.83
CA THR A 208 2.37 -14.44 -18.46
C THR A 208 1.82 -14.95 -19.80
N ALA A 209 0.52 -15.27 -19.89
CA ALA A 209 -0.11 -15.68 -21.13
C ALA A 209 -0.05 -14.55 -22.19
N LEU A 210 -0.34 -13.31 -21.78
CA LEU A 210 -0.23 -12.15 -22.66
C LEU A 210 1.19 -11.92 -23.16
N VAL A 211 2.22 -12.09 -22.32
CA VAL A 211 3.63 -12.07 -22.75
C VAL A 211 3.92 -13.19 -23.75
N GLY A 212 3.46 -14.41 -23.46
CA GLY A 212 3.63 -15.58 -24.31
C GLY A 212 3.07 -15.38 -25.72
N LEU A 213 1.88 -14.78 -25.82
CA LEU A 213 1.15 -14.59 -27.07
C LEU A 213 1.51 -13.29 -27.81
N SER A 214 1.85 -12.22 -27.08
CA SER A 214 1.94 -10.86 -27.66
C SER A 214 3.38 -10.38 -27.86
N TRP A 215 4.36 -10.95 -27.15
CA TRP A 215 5.75 -10.49 -27.23
C TRP A 215 6.61 -11.45 -28.06
N GLY A 216 7.46 -10.89 -28.91
CA GLY A 216 8.59 -11.58 -29.52
C GLY A 216 9.78 -11.59 -28.56
N GLU A 217 10.70 -12.55 -28.73
CA GLU A 217 11.91 -12.60 -27.92
C GLU A 217 12.85 -11.44 -28.28
N ASN A 218 13.38 -10.78 -27.25
CA ASN A 218 14.25 -9.61 -27.40
C ASN A 218 15.38 -9.68 -26.37
N TYR A 219 16.62 -9.50 -26.81
CA TYR A 219 17.82 -9.62 -25.98
C TYR A 219 18.45 -8.25 -25.74
N GLY A 220 18.94 -8.02 -24.52
CA GLY A 220 19.62 -6.78 -24.16
C GLY A 220 21.07 -6.78 -24.65
N GLY A 221 21.29 -6.36 -25.89
CA GLY A 221 22.63 -6.11 -26.43
C GLY A 221 22.77 -6.50 -27.90
N ASN A 222 23.38 -5.62 -28.71
CA ASN A 222 23.74 -5.95 -30.09
C ASN A 222 24.60 -7.21 -30.11
N GLN A 223 24.16 -8.20 -30.88
CA GLN A 223 24.71 -9.53 -31.08
C GLN A 223 26.13 -9.57 -31.71
N LYS A 224 26.93 -8.49 -31.59
CA LYS A 224 28.27 -8.33 -32.19
C LYS A 224 29.33 -7.74 -31.25
N VAL A 225 29.08 -7.67 -29.94
CA VAL A 225 30.17 -7.59 -28.97
C VAL A 225 30.26 -8.97 -28.32
N SER A 226 31.28 -9.69 -28.77
CA SER A 226 31.85 -10.91 -28.20
C SER A 226 31.48 -11.11 -26.74
N ALA A 227 31.16 -12.37 -26.38
CA ALA A 227 30.96 -12.92 -25.05
C ALA A 227 32.01 -12.44 -24.01
N SER A 228 31.91 -11.17 -23.66
CA SER A 228 32.69 -10.57 -22.61
C SER A 228 31.88 -10.84 -21.37
N LYS A 229 32.38 -11.80 -20.60
CA LYS A 229 32.29 -11.84 -19.14
C LYS A 229 32.70 -10.48 -18.56
N LYS A 230 31.99 -9.38 -18.86
CA LYS A 230 31.90 -8.29 -17.91
C LYS A 230 31.08 -8.87 -16.78
N ASN A 231 31.79 -9.31 -15.74
CA ASN A 231 31.19 -9.83 -14.53
C ASN A 231 30.06 -8.88 -14.13
N ILE A 232 28.87 -9.39 -13.80
CA ILE A 232 27.71 -8.57 -13.36
C ILE A 232 28.13 -7.54 -12.30
N PHE A 233 29.09 -7.95 -11.46
CA PHE A 233 29.77 -7.11 -10.48
C PHE A 233 30.48 -5.87 -11.06
N THR A 234 31.10 -5.97 -12.23
CA THR A 234 31.73 -4.83 -12.93
C THR A 234 30.71 -3.84 -13.45
N SER A 235 29.62 -4.31 -14.08
CA SER A 235 28.52 -3.43 -14.50
C SER A 235 27.83 -2.75 -13.31
N LEU A 236 27.64 -3.47 -12.20
CA LEU A 236 27.09 -2.91 -10.97
C LEU A 236 28.04 -1.87 -10.34
N ARG A 237 29.34 -2.15 -10.32
CA ARG A 237 30.36 -1.21 -9.83
C ARG A 237 30.42 0.05 -10.69
N ASP A 238 30.31 -0.09 -12.00
CA ASP A 238 30.29 1.03 -12.93
C ASP A 238 29.03 1.88 -12.73
N ALA A 239 27.85 1.26 -12.56
CA ALA A 239 26.62 1.96 -12.23
C ALA A 239 26.70 2.70 -10.89
N MET A 240 27.24 2.05 -9.85
CA MET A 240 27.45 2.68 -8.54
C MET A 240 28.43 3.86 -8.61
N ARG A 241 29.49 3.75 -9.41
CA ARG A 241 30.40 4.88 -9.65
C ARG A 241 29.69 6.05 -10.31
N ILE A 242 28.89 5.80 -11.35
CA ILE A 242 28.13 6.86 -12.04
C ILE A 242 27.18 7.58 -11.06
N ILE A 243 26.49 6.81 -10.19
CA ILE A 243 25.59 7.38 -9.18
C ILE A 243 26.37 8.23 -8.17
N LEU A 244 27.55 7.79 -7.73
CA LEU A 244 28.37 8.50 -6.73
C LEU A 244 29.12 9.70 -7.30
N ASP A 245 29.52 9.65 -8.57
CA ASP A 245 30.25 10.73 -9.24
C ASP A 245 29.32 11.90 -9.61
N ASP A 246 28.07 11.62 -10.01
CA ASP A 246 27.10 12.66 -10.33
C ASP A 246 26.27 13.06 -9.09
N ARG A 247 26.61 14.22 -8.53
CA ARG A 247 25.92 14.79 -7.36
C ARG A 247 24.42 14.94 -7.55
N LYS A 248 23.93 15.22 -8.77
CA LYS A 248 22.50 15.34 -9.03
C LYS A 248 21.82 13.98 -8.95
N ILE A 249 22.42 12.95 -9.56
CA ILE A 249 21.90 11.57 -9.51
C ILE A 249 21.90 11.07 -8.06
N LEU A 250 22.99 11.30 -7.32
CA LEU A 250 23.09 10.92 -5.90
C LEU A 250 22.02 11.58 -5.04
N LEU A 251 21.84 12.91 -5.17
CA LEU A 251 20.84 13.65 -4.39
C LEU A 251 19.42 13.22 -4.74
N THR A 252 19.11 13.06 -6.02
CA THR A 252 17.78 12.57 -6.44
C THR A 252 17.52 11.16 -5.94
N GLY A 253 18.50 10.25 -6.01
CA GLY A 253 18.39 8.90 -5.47
C GLY A 253 18.21 8.89 -3.95
N LEU A 254 18.94 9.74 -3.23
CA LEU A 254 18.83 9.86 -1.78
C LEU A 254 17.45 10.39 -1.36
N ILE A 255 16.98 11.48 -1.98
CA ILE A 255 15.66 12.05 -1.69
C ILE A 255 14.56 11.02 -1.98
N GLN A 256 14.63 10.32 -3.11
CA GLN A 256 13.68 9.26 -3.46
C GLN A 256 13.70 8.13 -2.42
N SER A 257 14.89 7.66 -2.01
CA SER A 257 15.02 6.58 -1.03
C SER A 257 14.49 6.97 0.36
N LEU A 258 14.67 8.22 0.78
CA LEU A 258 14.15 8.74 2.05
C LEU A 258 12.62 8.87 1.99
N PHE A 259 12.08 9.36 0.89
CA PHE A 259 10.64 9.51 0.70
C PHE A 259 9.94 8.15 0.61
N GLU A 260 10.40 7.25 -0.27
CA GLU A 260 9.86 5.89 -0.36
C GLU A 260 10.08 5.12 0.95
N GLY A 261 11.22 5.31 1.61
CA GLY A 261 11.49 4.72 2.92
C GLY A 261 10.47 5.14 3.98
N ALA A 262 10.14 6.44 4.06
CA ALA A 262 9.10 6.94 4.96
C ALA A 262 7.72 6.34 4.63
N MET A 263 7.36 6.27 3.34
CA MET A 263 6.13 5.62 2.88
C MET A 263 6.09 4.13 3.27
N TYR A 264 7.18 3.37 3.10
CA TYR A 264 7.21 1.95 3.49
C TYR A 264 7.18 1.74 5.00
N ILE A 265 7.83 2.60 5.79
CA ILE A 265 7.72 2.57 7.26
C ILE A 265 6.27 2.80 7.68
N PHE A 266 5.60 3.76 7.05
CA PHE A 266 4.18 4.00 7.26
C PHE A 266 3.35 2.75 6.92
N VAL A 267 3.53 2.18 5.71
CA VAL A 267 2.85 0.97 5.22
C VAL A 267 3.07 -0.24 6.16
N LEU A 268 4.21 -0.31 6.85
CA LEU A 268 4.51 -1.36 7.81
C LEU A 268 3.92 -1.14 9.20
N GLN A 269 3.80 0.12 9.62
CA GLN A 269 3.41 0.47 10.98
C GLN A 269 1.90 0.66 11.13
N TRP A 270 1.18 1.00 10.06
CA TRP A 270 -0.28 1.12 10.12
C TRP A 270 -1.00 -0.19 10.45
N PRO A 271 -0.58 -1.40 9.97
CA PRO A 271 -1.27 -2.65 10.31
C PRO A 271 -1.06 -3.13 11.76
N PRO A 272 0.09 -2.95 12.44
CA PRO A 272 0.16 -3.17 13.89
C PRO A 272 -0.50 -2.03 14.69
N GLY A 273 -0.54 -0.80 14.14
CA GLY A 273 -1.37 0.30 14.63
C GLY A 273 -2.88 -0.01 14.62
N ASP A 274 -3.29 -1.06 13.91
CA ASP A 274 -4.64 -1.61 13.88
C ASP A 274 -5.21 -1.89 15.27
N LYS A 275 -4.44 -2.34 16.26
CA LYS A 275 -4.99 -2.53 17.63
C LYS A 275 -5.46 -1.23 18.28
N THR A 276 -4.92 -0.10 17.84
CA THR A 276 -5.32 1.23 18.27
C THR A 276 -6.46 1.75 17.38
N MET A 277 -6.39 1.52 16.08
CA MET A 277 -7.46 1.85 15.13
C MET A 277 -8.73 1.02 15.37
N ALA A 278 -8.66 -0.30 15.57
CA ALA A 278 -9.77 -1.17 15.95
C ALA A 278 -10.42 -0.76 17.28
N ARG A 279 -9.67 -0.19 18.24
CA ARG A 279 -10.23 0.43 19.44
C ARG A 279 -11.07 1.66 19.13
N VAL A 280 -10.69 2.42 18.10
CA VAL A 280 -11.40 3.61 17.61
C VAL A 280 -12.56 3.23 16.65
N MET A 281 -12.40 2.18 15.87
CA MET A 281 -13.27 1.82 14.75
C MET A 281 -14.33 0.77 15.12
N SER A 282 -14.25 0.14 16.30
CA SER A 282 -15.17 -0.89 16.81
C SER A 282 -15.37 -2.13 15.91
N SER A 283 -14.74 -2.17 14.73
CA SER A 283 -14.72 -3.28 13.78
C SER A 283 -13.35 -3.38 13.12
N SER A 284 -13.07 -4.50 12.43
CA SER A 284 -11.84 -4.66 11.64
C SER A 284 -11.75 -3.60 10.53
N PRO A 285 -10.58 -3.00 10.28
CA PRO A 285 -10.44 -1.97 9.27
C PRO A 285 -10.51 -2.56 7.85
N PRO A 286 -11.13 -1.84 6.89
CA PRO A 286 -11.15 -2.26 5.49
C PRO A 286 -9.81 -1.98 4.81
N TYR A 287 -8.83 -2.86 4.99
CA TYR A 287 -7.45 -2.68 4.51
C TYR A 287 -7.37 -2.29 3.01
N GLY A 288 -8.12 -2.97 2.15
CA GLY A 288 -8.13 -2.71 0.71
C GLY A 288 -8.68 -1.33 0.34
N THR A 289 -9.79 -0.91 0.96
CA THR A 289 -10.39 0.41 0.68
C THR A 289 -9.50 1.54 1.17
N ILE A 290 -8.90 1.40 2.36
CA ILE A 290 -7.95 2.39 2.89
C ILE A 290 -6.78 2.54 1.92
N PHE A 291 -6.19 1.43 1.49
CA PHE A 291 -5.10 1.45 0.51
C PHE A 291 -5.52 2.07 -0.84
N ALA A 292 -6.73 1.78 -1.32
CA ALA A 292 -7.25 2.41 -2.54
C ALA A 292 -7.41 3.93 -2.39
N CYS A 293 -7.83 4.43 -1.21
CA CYS A 293 -7.89 5.86 -0.93
C CYS A 293 -6.50 6.49 -0.96
N LEU A 294 -5.49 5.85 -0.33
CA LEU A 294 -4.09 6.31 -0.35
C LEU A 294 -3.55 6.37 -1.79
N MET A 295 -3.74 5.30 -2.58
CA MET A 295 -3.31 5.27 -3.98
C MET A 295 -4.01 6.33 -4.84
N THR A 296 -5.29 6.60 -4.57
CA THR A 296 -6.03 7.68 -5.26
C THR A 296 -5.50 9.06 -4.84
N ALA A 297 -5.13 9.24 -3.57
CA ALA A 297 -4.48 10.45 -3.09
C ALA A 297 -3.14 10.71 -3.80
N CYS A 298 -2.28 9.70 -3.93
CA CYS A 298 -1.01 9.83 -4.69
C CYS A 298 -1.25 10.22 -6.16
N MET A 299 -2.33 9.70 -6.79
CA MET A 299 -2.72 10.07 -8.15
C MET A 299 -3.20 11.53 -8.26
N ILE A 300 -3.93 12.01 -7.24
CA ILE A 300 -4.33 13.41 -7.11
C ILE A 300 -3.08 14.29 -6.97
N GLY A 301 -2.16 13.95 -6.07
CA GLY A 301 -0.88 14.65 -5.87
C GLY A 301 -0.09 14.79 -7.16
N SER A 302 0.08 13.68 -7.90
CA SER A 302 0.75 13.70 -9.22
C SER A 302 0.06 14.60 -10.25
N SER A 303 -1.27 14.61 -10.24
CA SER A 303 -2.05 15.44 -11.17
C SER A 303 -2.00 16.92 -10.79
N LEU A 304 -2.06 17.22 -9.49
CA LEU A 304 -1.91 18.56 -8.93
C LEU A 304 -0.52 19.12 -9.21
N PHE A 305 0.54 18.34 -8.95
CA PHE A 305 1.91 18.70 -9.29
C PHE A 305 2.06 19.05 -10.77
N GLY A 306 1.47 18.24 -11.67
CA GLY A 306 1.44 18.54 -13.11
C GLY A 306 0.74 19.85 -13.48
N ILE A 307 -0.25 20.28 -12.70
CA ILE A 307 -0.92 21.59 -12.87
C ILE A 307 -0.04 22.72 -12.32
N LEU A 308 0.55 22.55 -11.13
CA LEU A 308 1.46 23.54 -10.54
C LEU A 308 2.69 23.78 -11.43
N MET A 309 3.19 22.74 -12.09
CA MET A 309 4.29 22.81 -13.06
C MET A 309 3.98 23.71 -14.27
N LYS A 310 2.71 24.01 -14.57
CA LYS A 310 2.34 24.98 -15.63
C LYS A 310 2.42 26.44 -15.15
N THR A 311 2.56 26.65 -13.85
CA THR A 311 2.69 27.98 -13.25
C THR A 311 4.16 28.42 -13.27
N SER A 312 4.43 29.72 -13.28
CA SER A 312 5.80 30.28 -13.26
C SER A 312 6.57 30.06 -11.94
N MET A 313 6.10 29.16 -11.07
CA MET A 313 6.74 28.89 -9.78
C MET A 313 7.96 28.00 -9.95
N MET A 314 8.98 28.24 -9.14
CA MET A 314 10.14 27.36 -9.05
C MET A 314 9.74 26.00 -8.43
N ILE A 315 10.28 24.92 -8.98
CA ILE A 315 9.98 23.54 -8.57
C ILE A 315 10.37 23.33 -7.11
N GLU A 316 11.45 23.95 -6.68
CA GLU A 316 11.95 23.91 -5.31
C GLU A 316 10.91 24.45 -4.32
N THR A 317 10.26 25.56 -4.65
CA THR A 317 9.20 26.16 -3.81
C THR A 317 7.99 25.23 -3.71
N ILE A 318 7.61 24.60 -4.82
CA ILE A 318 6.51 23.64 -4.86
C ILE A 318 6.83 22.43 -3.95
N MET A 319 8.04 21.87 -4.08
CA MET A 319 8.49 20.73 -3.29
C MET A 319 8.57 21.03 -1.79
N ILE A 320 9.10 22.20 -1.42
CA ILE A 320 9.16 22.64 -0.01
C ILE A 320 7.75 22.84 0.55
N GLY A 321 6.84 23.43 -0.25
CA GLY A 321 5.44 23.60 0.14
C GLY A 321 4.73 22.27 0.39
N MET A 322 4.89 21.30 -0.53
CA MET A 322 4.32 19.95 -0.38
C MET A 322 4.87 19.23 0.86
N LEU A 323 6.18 19.31 1.09
CA LEU A 323 6.82 18.73 2.26
C LEU A 323 6.32 19.37 3.57
N GLY A 324 6.12 20.69 3.57
CA GLY A 324 5.58 21.42 4.71
C GLY A 324 4.14 21.00 5.05
N CYS A 325 3.26 20.94 4.04
CA CYS A 325 1.89 20.45 4.20
C CYS A 325 1.85 19.02 4.74
N SER A 326 2.66 18.12 4.17
CA SER A 326 2.78 16.72 4.60
C SER A 326 3.24 16.59 6.05
N SER A 327 4.25 17.38 6.44
CA SER A 327 4.80 17.38 7.80
C SER A 327 3.78 17.87 8.84
N ILE A 328 3.00 18.90 8.50
CA ILE A 328 1.92 19.42 9.36
C ILE A 328 0.80 18.37 9.51
N ALA A 329 0.41 17.71 8.42
CA ALA A 329 -0.62 16.67 8.44
C ALA A 329 -0.24 15.51 9.37
N LEU A 330 1.01 15.03 9.30
CA LEU A 330 1.50 13.98 10.20
C LEU A 330 1.62 14.44 11.65
N ALA A 331 2.10 15.66 11.89
CA ALA A 331 2.18 16.21 13.25
C ALA A 331 0.79 16.33 13.89
N LEU A 332 -0.20 16.78 13.12
CA LEU A 332 -1.59 16.86 13.55
C LEU A 332 -2.17 15.47 13.85
N ALA A 333 -1.92 14.48 13.00
CA ALA A 333 -2.34 13.11 13.25
C ALA A 333 -1.75 12.54 14.55
N GLY A 334 -0.46 12.75 14.79
CA GLY A 334 0.20 12.35 16.03
C GLY A 334 -0.37 13.03 17.27
N HIS A 335 -0.66 14.33 17.19
CA HIS A 335 -1.28 15.08 18.29
C HIS A 335 -2.70 14.58 18.60
N ILE A 336 -3.52 14.32 17.58
CA ILE A 336 -4.89 13.84 17.72
C ILE A 336 -4.95 12.46 18.37
N MET A 337 -4.03 11.56 17.98
CA MET A 337 -3.92 10.23 18.59
C MET A 337 -3.66 10.28 20.11
N HIS A 338 -3.06 11.36 20.61
CA HIS A 338 -2.69 11.49 22.01
C HIS A 338 -3.75 12.22 22.86
N HIS A 339 -4.58 13.08 22.26
CA HIS A 339 -5.40 14.05 23.01
C HIS A 339 -6.93 13.95 22.86
N LEU A 340 -7.48 13.19 21.91
CA LEU A 340 -8.93 13.14 21.69
C LEU A 340 -9.58 11.80 22.13
N PRO A 341 -10.62 11.84 23.00
CA PRO A 341 -11.35 10.65 23.45
C PRO A 341 -12.51 10.22 22.54
N ASP A 342 -12.99 11.08 21.64
CA ASP A 342 -14.13 10.78 20.75
C ASP A 342 -13.69 10.04 19.49
N ALA A 343 -13.99 8.74 19.46
CA ALA A 343 -13.51 7.82 18.44
C ALA A 343 -13.98 8.14 17.01
N SER A 344 -15.23 8.61 16.81
CA SER A 344 -15.75 8.91 15.48
C SER A 344 -15.10 10.14 14.85
N PHE A 345 -14.95 11.22 15.62
CA PHE A 345 -14.30 12.45 15.14
C PHE A 345 -12.81 12.22 14.89
N ALA A 346 -12.13 11.52 15.81
CA ALA A 346 -10.73 11.14 15.63
C ALA A 346 -10.53 10.32 14.34
N MET A 347 -11.42 9.40 14.01
CA MET A 347 -11.35 8.61 12.78
C MET A 347 -11.36 9.49 11.52
N HIS A 348 -12.27 10.45 11.43
CA HIS A 348 -12.41 11.32 10.25
C HIS A 348 -11.21 12.25 10.08
N VAL A 349 -10.73 12.85 11.18
CA VAL A 349 -9.58 13.76 11.11
C VAL A 349 -8.29 13.00 10.83
N LEU A 350 -8.09 11.82 11.42
CA LEU A 350 -6.94 10.96 11.11
C LEU A 350 -6.95 10.53 9.65
N ALA A 351 -8.08 10.05 9.13
CA ALA A 351 -8.22 9.70 7.73
C ALA A 351 -7.91 10.90 6.80
N GLY A 352 -8.41 12.09 7.12
CA GLY A 352 -8.10 13.31 6.36
C GLY A 352 -6.62 13.70 6.39
N CYS A 353 -5.97 13.63 7.55
CA CYS A 353 -4.54 13.90 7.70
C CYS A 353 -3.69 12.90 6.91
N PHE A 354 -4.05 11.61 6.94
CA PHE A 354 -3.35 10.59 6.16
C PHE A 354 -3.52 10.77 4.66
N LEU A 355 -4.73 11.10 4.20
CA LEU A 355 -4.95 11.38 2.78
C LEU A 355 -4.21 12.63 2.33
N LEU A 356 -4.14 13.68 3.17
CA LEU A 356 -3.38 14.89 2.85
C LEU A 356 -1.87 14.65 2.84
N PHE A 357 -1.35 13.74 3.67
CA PHE A 357 0.06 13.36 3.64
C PHE A 357 0.45 12.68 2.30
N GLU A 358 -0.46 11.96 1.68
CA GLU A 358 -0.21 11.24 0.41
C GLU A 358 -0.45 12.08 -0.86
N VAL A 359 -1.06 13.27 -0.74
CA VAL A 359 -1.26 14.23 -1.85
C VAL A 359 -0.04 15.13 -2.01
#